data_AF-A0A0F9JQX1-F1
#
_entry.id   AF-A0A0F9JQX1-F1
#
_cell.length_a   1.000
_cell.length_b   1.000
_cell.length_c   1.000
_cell.angle_alpha   90.00
_cell.angle_beta   90.00
_cell.angle_gamma   90.00
#
_symmetry.space_group_name_H-M   'P 1'
#
loop_
_entity.id
_entity.type
_entity.pdbx_description
1 polymer ?
#
loop_
_entity_poly.entity_id
_entity_poly.type
_entity_poly.pdbx_seq_one_letter_code
_entity_poly.pdbx_strand_id
1 'polypeptide(L)'
;MELTHEEVERYIDQISSGSKILDIGDEVVLFKFPSRYDLMRARRLYDKEYNDSIEEGLLSVDKMKELMKDRNLLTPEDRRKLLSAKSKLEAQKVLLAKTVKVKANQDRIKGIIHKLEDEIRIIEIKERSKFSMTAETKAEEYKILYLCWSSAYNFMTEELLWSEFDLFLNEYRLVFRQNVISEFILFYGGIP
;
A
#
# COMPACT_ATOMS: atom_id res chain seq x y z
N MET A 1 0.05 4.88 -20.91
CA MET A 1 0.50 6.28 -20.96
C MET A 1 1.98 6.20 -21.26
N GLU A 2 2.46 6.80 -22.36
CA GLU A 2 3.88 6.77 -22.68
C GLU A 2 4.62 7.71 -21.73
N LEU A 3 5.69 7.22 -21.10
CA LEU A 3 6.55 8.02 -20.23
C LEU A 3 7.31 9.04 -21.07
N THR A 4 7.52 10.23 -20.52
CA THR A 4 8.40 11.24 -21.11
C THR A 4 9.86 10.82 -20.99
N HIS A 5 10.73 11.38 -21.84
CA HIS A 5 12.16 11.09 -21.79
C HIS A 5 12.77 11.39 -20.41
N GLU A 6 12.37 12.51 -19.79
CA GLU A 6 12.84 12.89 -18.46
C GLU A 6 12.38 11.91 -17.37
N GLU A 7 11.16 11.40 -17.45
CA GLU A 7 10.68 10.36 -16.52
C GLU A 7 11.47 9.06 -16.68
N VAL A 8 11.78 8.68 -17.93
CA VAL A 8 12.61 7.49 -18.21
C VAL A 8 14.02 7.65 -17.64
N GLU A 9 14.66 8.80 -17.83
CA GLU A 9 16.00 9.08 -17.27
C GLU A 9 15.99 9.03 -15.75
N ARG A 10 15.01 9.68 -15.10
CA ARG A 10 14.86 9.62 -13.63
C ARG A 10 14.72 8.19 -13.11
N TYR A 11 13.97 7.34 -13.82
CA TYR A 11 13.84 5.94 -13.44
C TYR A 11 15.14 5.15 -13.64
N ILE A 12 15.88 5.41 -14.72
CA ILE A 12 17.20 4.80 -14.93
C ILE A 12 18.17 5.21 -13.81
N ASP A 13 18.17 6.48 -13.43
CA ASP A 13 19.00 6.99 -12.33
C ASP A 13 18.60 6.36 -11.00
N GLN A 14 17.30 6.24 -10.71
CA GLN A 14 16.83 5.58 -9.49
C GLN A 14 17.23 4.10 -9.44
N ILE A 15 17.07 3.37 -10.55
CA ILE A 15 17.41 1.95 -10.64
C ILE A 15 18.92 1.75 -10.49
N SER A 16 19.73 2.59 -11.14
CA SER A 16 21.19 2.46 -11.15
C SER A 16 21.84 2.90 -9.84
N SER A 17 21.35 3.98 -9.22
CA SER A 17 21.85 4.51 -7.95
C SER A 17 21.26 3.81 -6.73
N GLY A 18 20.13 3.11 -6.91
CA GLY A 18 19.35 2.57 -5.80
C GLY A 18 18.85 3.64 -4.82
N SER A 19 18.69 4.88 -5.30
CA SER A 19 18.33 6.03 -4.47
C SER A 19 17.30 6.91 -5.17
N LYS A 20 16.51 7.65 -4.41
CA LYS A 20 15.49 8.58 -4.93
C LYS A 20 15.49 9.86 -4.11
N ILE A 21 15.57 11.01 -4.78
CA ILE A 21 15.50 12.34 -4.15
C ILE A 21 14.11 12.92 -4.38
N LEU A 22 13.50 13.45 -3.33
CA LEU A 22 12.14 13.97 -3.35
C LEU A 22 12.00 15.20 -2.46
N ASP A 23 11.18 16.15 -2.90
CA ASP A 23 10.73 17.26 -2.08
C ASP A 23 9.44 16.86 -1.33
N ILE A 24 9.49 16.88 0.00
CA ILE A 24 8.33 16.55 0.86
C ILE A 24 8.07 17.72 1.80
N GLY A 25 7.14 18.60 1.41
CA GLY A 25 6.92 19.87 2.10
C GLY A 25 8.12 20.79 1.90
N ASP A 26 8.71 21.27 2.99
CA ASP A 26 9.88 22.15 2.96
C ASP A 26 11.20 21.39 3.12
N GLU A 27 11.18 20.05 3.11
CA GLU A 27 12.36 19.21 3.27
C GLU A 27 12.68 18.39 2.01
N VAL A 28 13.97 18.28 1.71
CA VAL A 28 14.49 17.42 0.64
C VAL A 28 14.94 16.09 1.25
N VAL A 29 14.20 15.03 0.92
CA VAL A 29 14.41 13.68 1.44
C VAL A 29 15.13 12.83 0.40
N LEU A 30 16.18 12.14 0.85
CA LEU A 30 16.91 11.16 0.08
C LEU A 30 16.55 9.76 0.58
N PHE A 31 15.88 8.98 -0.26
CA PHE A 31 15.71 7.55 -0.02
C PHE A 31 16.89 6.76 -0.58
N LYS A 32 17.39 5.81 0.20
CA LYS A 32 18.38 4.80 -0.22
C LYS A 32 17.79 3.41 -0.01
N PHE A 33 17.99 2.47 -0.95
CA PHE A 33 17.53 1.09 -0.73
C PHE A 33 18.17 0.52 0.56
N PRO A 34 17.41 -0.20 1.38
CA PRO A 34 17.90 -0.75 2.63
C PRO A 34 19.05 -1.73 2.36
N SER A 35 20.06 -1.71 3.23
CA SER A 35 21.16 -2.66 3.12
C SER A 35 20.68 -4.09 3.43
N ARG A 36 21.50 -5.09 3.10
CA ARG A 36 21.24 -6.47 3.52
C ARG A 36 21.08 -6.60 5.04
N TYR A 37 21.83 -5.80 5.79
CA TYR A 37 21.77 -5.80 7.25
C TYR A 37 20.44 -5.23 7.75
N ASP A 38 19.94 -4.15 7.13
CA ASP A 38 18.64 -3.57 7.45
C ASP A 38 17.50 -4.57 7.15
N LEU A 39 17.58 -5.26 6.01
CA LEU A 39 16.63 -6.31 5.66
C LEU A 39 16.64 -7.48 6.67
N MET A 40 17.81 -7.88 7.16
CA MET A 40 17.91 -8.90 8.20
C MET A 40 17.30 -8.44 9.53
N ARG A 41 17.57 -7.20 9.94
CA ARG A 41 16.95 -6.61 11.15
C ARG A 41 15.44 -6.50 11.01
N ALA A 42 14.95 -6.04 9.86
CA ALA A 42 13.53 -5.90 9.58
C ALA A 42 12.79 -7.26 9.64
N ARG A 43 13.41 -8.34 9.15
CA ARG A 43 12.87 -9.72 9.31
C ARG A 43 12.78 -10.15 10.77
N ARG A 44 13.83 -9.89 11.56
CA ARG A 44 13.81 -10.18 12.99
C ARG A 44 12.73 -9.39 13.73
N LEU A 45 12.55 -8.11 13.37
CA LEU A 45 11.51 -7.26 13.96
C LEU A 45 10.11 -7.76 13.58
N TYR A 46 9.91 -8.19 12.34
CA TYR A 46 8.68 -8.86 11.92
C TYR A 46 8.38 -10.09 12.77
N ASP A 47 9.34 -11.01 12.91
CA ASP A 47 9.13 -12.24 13.67
C ASP A 47 8.80 -11.96 15.15
N LYS A 48 9.46 -10.94 15.73
CA LYS A 48 9.18 -10.49 17.09
C LYS A 48 7.77 -9.90 17.19
N GLU A 49 7.44 -8.90 16.37
CA GLU A 49 6.14 -8.22 16.41
C GLU A 49 4.99 -9.18 16.13
N TYR A 50 5.20 -10.17 15.26
CA TYR A 50 4.22 -11.23 15.00
C TYR A 50 3.94 -12.04 16.26
N ASN A 51 4.97 -12.54 16.94
CA ASN A 51 4.81 -13.33 18.17
C ASN A 51 4.19 -12.49 19.29
N ASP A 52 4.68 -11.27 19.50
CA ASP A 52 4.14 -10.33 20.50
C ASP A 52 2.65 -10.06 20.21
N SER A 53 2.28 -9.88 18.94
CA SER A 53 0.88 -9.68 18.52
C SER A 53 -0.02 -10.89 18.77
N ILE A 54 0.50 -12.11 18.57
CA ILE A 54 -0.22 -13.35 18.90
C ILE A 54 -0.43 -13.46 20.42
N GLU A 55 0.59 -13.11 21.22
CA GLU A 55 0.51 -13.09 22.68
C GLU A 55 -0.48 -12.03 23.20
N GLU A 56 -0.55 -10.88 22.53
CA GLU A 56 -1.55 -9.82 22.77
C GLU A 56 -2.98 -10.21 22.34
N GLY A 57 -3.15 -11.36 21.68
CA GLY A 57 -4.45 -11.93 21.32
C GLY A 57 -4.95 -11.59 19.92
N LEU A 58 -4.11 -11.01 19.05
CA LEU A 58 -4.44 -10.92 17.63
C LEU A 58 -4.45 -12.31 16.99
N LEU A 59 -5.29 -12.48 15.98
CA LEU A 59 -5.35 -13.72 15.22
C LEU A 59 -4.38 -13.69 14.06
N SER A 60 -3.85 -14.87 13.71
CA SER A 60 -3.20 -15.05 12.41
C SER A 60 -4.22 -14.91 11.27
N VAL A 61 -3.75 -14.63 10.06
CA VAL A 61 -4.58 -14.54 8.85
C VAL A 61 -5.40 -15.81 8.66
N ASP A 62 -4.83 -16.99 8.89
CA ASP A 62 -5.54 -18.25 8.71
C ASP A 62 -6.61 -18.47 9.80
N LYS A 63 -6.32 -18.10 11.04
CA LYS A 63 -7.33 -18.13 12.12
C LYS A 63 -8.44 -17.09 11.91
N MET A 64 -8.10 -15.93 11.33
CA MET A 64 -9.09 -14.94 10.93
C MET A 64 -10.00 -15.47 9.82
N LYS A 65 -9.47 -16.19 8.83
CA LYS A 65 -10.29 -16.84 7.78
C LYS A 65 -11.25 -17.86 8.38
N GLU A 66 -10.80 -18.68 9.34
CA GLU A 66 -11.67 -19.62 10.06
C GLU A 66 -12.78 -18.88 10.80
N LEU A 67 -12.43 -17.88 11.61
CA LEU A 67 -13.39 -17.07 12.36
C LEU A 67 -14.43 -16.40 11.45
N MET A 68 -14.00 -15.88 10.30
CA MET A 68 -14.88 -15.24 9.33
C MET A 68 -15.88 -16.22 8.71
N LYS A 69 -15.47 -17.46 8.48
CA LYS A 69 -16.37 -18.53 8.02
C LYS A 69 -17.37 -18.90 9.11
N ASP A 70 -16.90 -19.14 10.33
CA ASP A 70 -17.72 -19.59 11.45
C ASP A 70 -18.78 -18.56 11.85
N ARG A 71 -18.41 -17.27 11.84
CA ARG A 71 -19.33 -16.16 12.13
C ARG A 71 -20.12 -15.68 10.92
N ASN A 72 -19.98 -16.35 9.77
CA ASN A 72 -20.62 -15.99 8.51
C ASN A 72 -20.45 -14.49 8.15
N LEU A 73 -19.27 -13.93 8.45
CA LEU A 73 -18.97 -12.51 8.25
C LEU A 73 -18.97 -12.15 6.77
N LEU A 74 -18.63 -13.10 5.90
CA LEU A 74 -18.88 -13.03 4.46
C LEU A 74 -19.71 -14.24 4.05
N THR A 75 -20.97 -13.96 3.72
CA THR A 75 -21.90 -15.01 3.34
C THR A 75 -21.55 -15.55 1.94
N PRO A 76 -21.96 -16.78 1.60
CA PRO A 76 -21.93 -17.26 0.22
C PRO A 76 -22.71 -16.38 -0.75
N GLU A 77 -23.66 -15.59 -0.26
CA GLU A 77 -24.38 -14.60 -1.06
C GLU A 77 -23.51 -13.38 -1.36
N ASP A 78 -22.76 -12.86 -0.39
CA ASP A 78 -21.81 -11.76 -0.58
C ASP A 78 -20.74 -12.13 -1.62
N ARG A 79 -20.21 -13.36 -1.54
CA ARG A 79 -19.24 -13.88 -2.52
C ARG A 79 -19.84 -13.97 -3.93
N ARG A 80 -21.10 -14.40 -4.05
CA ARG A 80 -21.83 -14.44 -5.33
C ARG A 80 -22.08 -13.04 -5.89
N LYS A 81 -22.49 -12.09 -5.03
CA LYS A 81 -22.66 -10.68 -5.40
C LYS A 81 -21.36 -10.07 -5.89
N LEU A 82 -20.25 -10.30 -5.20
CA LEU A 82 -18.92 -9.83 -5.60
C LEU A 82 -18.51 -10.38 -6.97
N LEU A 83 -18.65 -11.69 -7.20
CA LEU A 83 -18.29 -12.31 -8.46
C LEU A 83 -19.14 -11.75 -9.63
N SER A 84 -20.45 -11.63 -9.41
CA SER A 84 -21.38 -11.03 -10.38
C SER A 84 -21.02 -9.57 -10.67
N ALA A 85 -20.73 -8.77 -9.65
CA ALA A 85 -20.37 -7.36 -9.81
C ALA A 85 -19.06 -7.20 -10.59
N LYS A 86 -18.03 -8.01 -10.29
CA LYS A 86 -16.75 -8.02 -11.05
C LYS A 86 -16.95 -8.39 -12.51
N SER A 87 -17.75 -9.41 -12.80
CA SER A 87 -18.06 -9.80 -14.18
C SER A 87 -18.79 -8.68 -14.94
N LYS A 88 -19.79 -8.04 -14.31
CA LYS A 88 -20.49 -6.90 -14.89
C LYS A 88 -19.57 -5.70 -15.12
N LEU A 89 -18.66 -5.42 -14.18
CA LEU A 89 -17.70 -4.32 -14.29
C LEU A 89 -16.82 -4.48 -15.51
N GLU A 90 -16.24 -5.67 -15.71
CA GLU A 90 -15.40 -5.92 -16.88
C GLU A 90 -16.19 -5.85 -18.20
N ALA A 91 -17.42 -6.35 -18.23
CA ALA A 91 -18.30 -6.17 -19.39
C ALA A 91 -18.54 -4.68 -19.71
N GLN A 92 -18.75 -3.83 -18.69
CA GLN A 92 -18.96 -2.39 -18.87
C GLN A 92 -17.68 -1.66 -19.32
N LYS A 93 -16.50 -2.05 -18.81
CA LYS A 93 -15.21 -1.51 -19.29
C LYS A 93 -14.98 -1.81 -20.77
N VAL A 94 -15.26 -3.05 -21.19
CA VAL A 94 -15.19 -3.45 -22.61
C VAL A 94 -16.20 -2.66 -23.46
N LEU A 95 -17.42 -2.45 -22.96
CA LEU A 95 -18.44 -1.63 -23.61
C LEU A 95 -18.02 -0.16 -23.76
N LEU A 96 -17.43 0.43 -22.72
CA LEU A 96 -16.91 1.79 -22.76
C LEU A 96 -15.82 1.93 -23.83
N ALA A 97 -14.86 1.00 -23.87
CA ALA A 97 -13.79 0.99 -24.86
C ALA A 97 -14.31 0.92 -26.30
N LYS A 98 -15.43 0.22 -26.53
CA LYS A 98 -16.09 0.12 -27.84
C LYS A 98 -17.02 1.30 -28.16
N THR A 99 -17.42 2.08 -27.16
CA THR A 99 -18.36 3.20 -27.31
C THR A 99 -17.59 4.49 -27.55
N VAL A 100 -17.26 4.79 -28.81
CA VAL A 100 -16.35 5.91 -29.16
C VAL A 100 -17.09 7.20 -29.57
N LYS A 101 -18.35 7.09 -30.04
CA LYS A 101 -19.01 8.18 -30.77
C LYS A 101 -20.02 9.04 -29.99
N VAL A 102 -20.62 8.53 -28.92
CA VAL A 102 -21.74 9.22 -28.24
C VAL A 102 -21.38 9.51 -26.78
N LYS A 103 -21.07 10.77 -26.48
CA LYS A 103 -20.67 11.23 -25.14
C LYS A 103 -21.70 10.88 -24.06
N ALA A 104 -22.98 11.08 -24.34
CA ALA A 104 -24.06 10.73 -23.40
C ALA A 104 -24.08 9.22 -23.05
N ASN A 105 -23.75 8.34 -24.00
CA ASN A 105 -23.67 6.90 -23.76
C ASN A 105 -22.40 6.55 -22.97
N GLN A 106 -21.28 7.23 -23.23
CA GLN A 106 -20.05 7.07 -22.45
C GLN A 106 -20.27 7.49 -21.00
N ASP A 107 -20.90 8.64 -20.75
CA ASP A 107 -21.17 9.15 -19.42
C ASP A 107 -22.11 8.22 -18.63
N ARG A 108 -23.14 7.68 -19.31
CA ARG A 108 -24.01 6.66 -18.71
C ARG A 108 -23.24 5.39 -18.31
N ILE A 109 -22.37 4.87 -19.19
CA ILE A 109 -21.56 3.67 -18.91
C ILE A 109 -20.59 3.95 -17.76
N LYS A 110 -19.93 5.12 -17.74
CA LYS A 110 -19.07 5.53 -16.61
C LYS A 110 -19.83 5.58 -15.29
N GLY A 111 -21.06 6.09 -15.29
CA GLY A 111 -21.91 6.08 -14.10
C GLY A 111 -22.25 4.67 -13.60
N ILE A 112 -22.45 3.71 -14.50
CA ILE A 112 -22.65 2.29 -14.14
C ILE A 112 -21.36 1.67 -13.60
N ILE A 113 -20.22 1.93 -14.26
CA ILE A 113 -18.90 1.49 -13.80
C ILE A 113 -18.64 1.97 -12.38
N HIS A 114 -18.86 3.26 -12.10
CA HIS A 114 -18.64 3.83 -10.78
C HIS A 114 -19.50 3.15 -9.70
N LYS A 115 -20.78 2.90 -9.98
CA LYS A 115 -21.66 2.16 -9.06
C LYS A 115 -21.17 0.73 -8.79
N LEU A 116 -20.73 0.02 -9.84
CA LEU A 116 -20.20 -1.34 -9.69
C LEU A 116 -18.88 -1.36 -8.91
N GLU A 117 -18.01 -0.36 -9.12
CA GLU A 117 -16.79 -0.19 -8.35
C GLU A 117 -17.07 0.08 -6.87
N ASP A 118 -18.05 0.92 -6.56
CA ASP A 118 -18.48 1.18 -5.18
C ASP A 118 -19.08 -0.07 -4.52
N GLU A 119 -19.94 -0.82 -5.22
CA GLU A 119 -20.50 -2.09 -4.73
C GLU A 119 -19.41 -3.13 -4.41
N ILE A 120 -18.44 -3.29 -5.32
CA ILE A 120 -17.28 -4.18 -5.11
C ILE A 120 -16.48 -3.70 -3.91
N ARG A 121 -16.20 -2.39 -3.83
CA ARG A 121 -15.41 -1.80 -2.76
C ARG A 121 -16.05 -2.02 -1.39
N ILE A 122 -17.36 -1.87 -1.25
CA ILE A 122 -18.08 -2.10 0.02
C ILE A 122 -17.85 -3.54 0.52
N ILE A 123 -17.98 -4.53 -0.36
CA ILE A 123 -17.79 -5.94 0.00
C ILE A 123 -16.32 -6.22 0.34
N GLU A 124 -15.39 -5.70 -0.46
CA GLU A 124 -13.95 -5.90 -0.22
C GLU A 124 -13.45 -5.19 1.04
N ILE A 125 -13.97 -4.02 1.39
CA ILE A 125 -13.64 -3.33 2.66
C ILE A 125 -14.04 -4.19 3.85
N LYS A 126 -15.19 -4.86 3.79
CA LYS A 126 -15.64 -5.75 4.85
C LYS A 126 -14.65 -6.89 5.10
N GLU A 127 -14.06 -7.43 4.05
CA GLU A 127 -13.02 -8.46 4.13
C GLU A 127 -11.67 -7.88 4.60
N ARG A 128 -11.19 -6.81 3.95
CA ARG A 128 -9.90 -6.18 4.26
C ARG A 128 -9.83 -5.66 5.70
N SER A 129 -10.90 -5.08 6.22
CA SER A 129 -10.95 -4.59 7.61
C SER A 129 -10.78 -5.69 8.66
N LYS A 130 -10.98 -6.96 8.32
CA LYS A 130 -10.68 -8.09 9.22
C LYS A 130 -9.22 -8.49 9.12
N PHE A 131 -8.67 -8.52 7.92
CA PHE A 131 -7.25 -8.80 7.73
C PHE A 131 -6.34 -7.69 8.25
N SER A 132 -6.78 -6.43 8.29
CA SER A 132 -6.02 -5.34 8.92
C SER A 132 -5.84 -5.52 10.43
N MET A 133 -6.60 -6.41 11.08
CA MET A 133 -6.50 -6.72 12.51
C MET A 133 -5.80 -8.06 12.77
N THR A 134 -4.94 -8.50 11.85
CA THR A 134 -4.18 -9.74 12.02
C THR A 134 -2.76 -9.46 12.47
N ALA A 135 -2.17 -10.45 13.16
CA ALA A 135 -0.79 -10.37 13.62
C ALA A 135 0.19 -10.15 12.44
N GLU A 136 -0.05 -10.79 11.30
CA GLU A 136 0.77 -10.62 10.09
C GLU A 136 0.73 -9.18 9.55
N THR A 137 -0.45 -8.56 9.52
CA THR A 137 -0.58 -7.16 9.05
C THR A 137 0.16 -6.22 9.99
N LYS A 138 -0.03 -6.34 11.31
CA LYS A 138 0.66 -5.50 12.30
C LYS A 138 2.19 -5.67 12.21
N ALA A 139 2.67 -6.90 12.07
CA ALA A 139 4.09 -7.18 11.91
C ALA A 139 4.67 -6.63 10.59
N GLU A 140 3.93 -6.74 9.48
CA GLU A 140 4.38 -6.20 8.19
C GLU A 140 4.38 -4.67 8.19
N GLU A 141 3.39 -4.02 8.81
CA GLU A 141 3.37 -2.57 9.02
C GLU A 141 4.61 -2.12 9.81
N TYR A 142 4.91 -2.76 10.93
CA TYR A 142 6.07 -2.43 11.75
C TYR A 142 7.40 -2.61 10.99
N LYS A 143 7.52 -3.69 10.22
CA LYS A 143 8.67 -3.94 9.33
C LYS A 143 8.82 -2.85 8.27
N ILE A 144 7.74 -2.44 7.61
CA ILE A 144 7.77 -1.37 6.60
C ILE A 144 8.16 -0.03 7.25
N LEU A 145 7.64 0.28 8.43
CA LEU A 145 8.02 1.47 9.19
C LEU A 145 9.52 1.48 9.52
N TYR A 146 10.06 0.35 9.98
CA TYR A 146 11.51 0.23 10.24
C TYR A 146 12.33 0.45 8.97
N LEU A 147 11.95 -0.18 7.86
CA LEU A 147 12.65 -0.01 6.59
C LEU A 147 12.61 1.44 6.11
N CYS A 148 11.45 2.08 6.18
CA CYS A 148 11.27 3.49 5.84
C CYS A 148 12.25 4.38 6.63
N TRP A 149 12.27 4.21 7.95
CA TRP A 149 13.20 4.93 8.82
C TRP A 149 14.66 4.71 8.43
N SER A 150 15.09 3.45 8.27
CA SER A 150 16.49 3.12 7.93
C SER A 150 16.92 3.58 6.54
N SER A 151 15.96 3.93 5.69
CA SER A 151 16.14 4.33 4.30
C SER A 151 15.95 5.81 4.05
N ALA A 152 15.48 6.60 5.03
CA ALA A 152 15.18 8.02 4.88
C ALA A 152 16.31 8.90 5.42
N TYR A 153 16.91 9.70 4.53
CA TYR A 153 18.05 10.57 4.84
C TYR A 153 17.73 12.03 4.51
N ASN A 154 18.34 12.94 5.24
CA ASN A 154 18.41 14.34 4.83
C ASN A 154 19.35 14.46 3.62
N PHE A 155 18.88 15.04 2.52
CA PHE A 155 19.67 15.11 1.29
C PHE A 155 20.95 15.95 1.44
N MET A 156 20.92 17.02 2.25
CA MET A 156 22.04 17.95 2.39
C MET A 156 23.15 17.40 3.29
N THR A 157 22.79 16.71 4.37
CA THR A 157 23.74 16.17 5.35
C THR A 157 24.10 14.70 5.10
N GLU A 158 23.29 13.99 4.31
CA GLU A 158 23.35 12.54 4.13
C GLU A 158 23.21 11.71 5.42
N GLU A 159 22.76 12.33 6.50
CA GLU A 159 22.44 11.66 7.76
C GLU A 159 21.00 11.17 7.76
N LEU A 160 20.69 10.20 8.61
CA LEU A 160 19.32 9.72 8.79
C LEU A 160 18.41 10.90 9.15
N LEU A 161 17.24 10.94 8.53
CA LEU A 161 16.25 11.98 8.76
C LEU A 161 15.78 11.99 10.22
N TRP A 162 15.72 10.81 10.83
CA TRP A 162 15.55 10.63 12.27
C TRP A 162 16.71 9.79 12.80
N SER A 163 17.44 10.29 13.79
CA SER A 163 18.61 9.59 14.35
C SER A 163 18.26 8.25 15.00
N GLU A 164 17.02 8.11 15.48
CA GLU A 164 16.53 6.92 16.17
C GLU A 164 15.14 6.53 15.64
N PHE A 165 14.85 5.23 15.65
CA PHE A 165 13.57 4.72 15.16
C PHE A 165 12.39 5.24 15.98
N ASP A 166 12.55 5.39 17.29
CA ASP A 166 11.51 5.93 18.17
C ASP A 166 11.19 7.40 17.85
N LEU A 167 12.17 8.19 17.41
CA LEU A 167 11.92 9.57 16.98
C LEU A 167 11.06 9.61 15.71
N PHE A 168 11.26 8.67 14.78
CA PHE A 168 10.38 8.52 13.62
C PHE A 168 8.96 8.10 14.03
N LEU A 169 8.82 7.13 14.92
CA LEU A 169 7.51 6.67 15.41
C LEU A 169 6.75 7.76 16.19
N ASN A 170 7.47 8.72 16.79
CA ASN A 170 6.90 9.82 17.56
C ASN A 170 6.99 11.19 16.86
N GLU A 171 7.30 11.23 15.56
CA GLU A 171 7.36 12.47 14.78
C GLU A 171 6.03 13.24 14.87
N TYR A 172 6.11 14.48 15.33
CA TYR A 172 4.95 15.33 15.61
C TYR A 172 4.28 15.83 14.33
N ARG A 173 5.04 15.97 13.24
CA ARG A 173 4.51 16.37 11.93
C ARG A 173 3.90 15.18 11.22
N LEU A 174 2.72 14.77 11.68
CA LEU A 174 2.03 13.57 11.18
C LEU A 174 1.85 13.55 9.66
N VAL A 175 1.49 14.69 9.06
CA VAL A 175 1.32 14.81 7.61
C VAL A 175 2.65 14.60 6.88
N PHE A 176 3.73 15.19 7.39
CA PHE A 176 5.07 15.01 6.84
C PHE A 176 5.49 13.54 6.91
N ARG A 177 5.40 12.92 8.10
CA ARG A 177 5.72 11.49 8.27
C ARG A 177 4.90 10.61 7.33
N GLN A 178 3.60 10.87 7.20
CA GLN A 178 2.74 10.10 6.32
C GLN A 178 3.14 10.23 4.85
N ASN A 179 3.54 11.42 4.42
CA ASN A 179 4.03 11.65 3.06
C ASN A 179 5.34 10.91 2.82
N VAL A 180 6.27 10.94 3.78
CA VAL A 180 7.52 10.16 3.72
C VAL A 180 7.23 8.66 3.61
N ILE A 181 6.34 8.11 4.45
CA ILE A 181 5.97 6.70 4.39
C ILE A 181 5.35 6.34 3.04
N SER A 182 4.44 7.18 2.53
CA SER A 182 3.74 6.92 1.27
C SER A 182 4.70 6.91 0.08
N GLU A 183 5.61 7.89 0.02
CA GLU A 183 6.65 7.95 -1.01
C GLU A 183 7.65 6.80 -0.88
N PHE A 184 7.99 6.40 0.35
CA PHE A 184 8.85 5.25 0.58
C PHE A 184 8.22 3.95 0.08
N ILE A 185 6.93 3.72 0.30
CA ILE A 185 6.23 2.53 -0.20
C ILE A 185 6.31 2.46 -1.73
N LEU A 186 6.16 3.59 -2.42
CA LEU A 186 6.33 3.66 -3.88
C LEU A 186 7.77 3.40 -4.30
N PHE A 187 8.75 3.96 -3.58
CA PHE A 187 10.16 3.72 -3.85
C PHE A 187 10.55 2.25 -3.66
N TYR A 188 10.15 1.65 -2.54
CA TYR A 188 10.53 0.30 -2.14
C TYR A 188 9.76 -0.79 -2.91
N GLY A 189 8.48 -0.54 -3.22
CA GLY A 189 7.64 -1.42 -4.03
C GLY A 189 8.07 -1.51 -5.51
N GLY A 190 8.95 -0.61 -5.94
CA GLY A 190 9.35 -0.46 -7.33
C GLY A 190 8.40 0.43 -8.12
N ILE A 191 8.81 0.77 -9.34
CA ILE A 191 8.02 1.61 -10.25
C ILE A 191 6.80 0.79 -10.72
N PRO A 192 5.56 1.31 -10.63
CA PRO A 192 4.37 0.64 -11.15
C PRO A 192 4.36 0.49 -12.68
#